data_AF-A0A4R0K3C5-F1
#
_entry.id   AF-A0A4R0K3C5-F1
#
_cell.length_a   1.000
_cell.length_b   1.000
_cell.length_c   1.000
_cell.angle_alpha   90.00
_cell.angle_beta   90.00
_cell.angle_gamma   90.00
#
_symmetry.space_group_name_H-M   'P 1'
#
loop_
_entity.id
_entity.type
_entity.pdbx_description
1 polymer ?
#
loop_
_entity_poly.entity_id
_entity_poly.type
_entity_poly.pdbx_seq_one_letter_code
_entity_poly.pdbx_strand_id
1 'polypeptide(L)'
;MPDGGGETLVSYLFRPGGNMKRVVVLALAVLLLTGLLPGSAQAYANAFFPTQSSGNRGADVLAVQYLLQHNGQSVTADGVFGTTTVAAAKAFQTAKGLGVDGIVGPQTWTALAPTIRSGDSNAAVKALQVELNAKRRLSLPVDGVFSTAVRDAVTAFQSHAGIGADGIVGPVTWRNLAWHYDYPDFTANLCDQDPDGNGTAANWATSAAVAQLEQAARSFASTNQGQLPYGDAGFEHGGDIPGHGSHDVGLDIDIWPIRTDSAQCTAGRITWQSATYDRAATRQLIQAIHAAAPGHVRLIFFNDPTLISEGLTTEWPAHDNHLHVRFCEKVHPSSLYTC
;
A
#
# COMPACT_ATOMS: atom_id res chain seq x y z
N MET A 1 -57.46 -32.85 61.11
CA MET A 1 -56.97 -32.24 62.36
C MET A 1 -55.46 -32.01 62.28
N PRO A 2 -54.96 -30.76 62.29
CA PRO A 2 -55.66 -29.63 61.73
C PRO A 2 -54.84 -28.77 60.75
N ASP A 3 -55.44 -28.01 59.84
CA ASP A 3 -56.57 -28.14 58.86
C ASP A 3 -56.52 -26.79 58.06
N GLY A 4 -57.13 -26.56 56.90
CA GLY A 4 -58.20 -27.30 56.22
C GLY A 4 -58.30 -26.92 54.73
N GLY A 5 -59.21 -27.57 54.02
CA GLY A 5 -59.40 -27.39 52.58
C GLY A 5 -60.86 -27.33 52.18
N GLY A 6 -61.09 -27.38 50.87
CA GLY A 6 -62.38 -27.73 50.27
C GLY A 6 -63.32 -26.56 49.98
N GLU A 7 -63.59 -26.37 48.69
CA GLU A 7 -64.94 -26.37 48.07
C GLU A 7 -66.03 -25.38 48.58
N THR A 8 -67.06 -25.01 47.83
CA THR A 8 -67.65 -25.50 46.56
C THR A 8 -68.41 -24.35 45.86
N LEU A 9 -68.57 -24.43 44.52
CA LEU A 9 -69.70 -23.97 43.66
C LEU A 9 -70.35 -22.56 43.88
N VAL A 10 -70.79 -21.83 42.85
CA VAL A 10 -71.96 -22.16 41.99
C VAL A 10 -71.86 -21.48 40.61
N SER A 11 -72.43 -22.19 39.63
CA SER A 11 -72.70 -21.90 38.20
C SER A 11 -72.62 -20.46 37.63
N TYR A 12 -72.28 -20.40 36.33
CA TYR A 12 -73.25 -19.98 35.30
C TYR A 12 -73.03 -20.75 33.98
N LEU A 13 -74.09 -20.89 33.18
CA LEU A 13 -74.23 -21.90 32.12
C LEU A 13 -73.95 -21.38 30.69
N PHE A 14 -73.34 -22.26 29.88
CA PHE A 14 -73.52 -22.48 28.44
C PHE A 14 -74.14 -21.40 27.53
N ARG A 15 -73.47 -21.14 26.39
CA ARG A 15 -74.08 -21.29 25.05
C ARG A 15 -73.06 -21.35 23.89
N PRO A 16 -73.04 -22.43 23.08
CA PRO A 16 -72.34 -22.46 21.79
C PRO A 16 -73.31 -22.38 20.59
N GLY A 17 -72.79 -22.01 19.41
CA GLY A 17 -73.44 -22.23 18.11
C GLY A 17 -73.92 -20.97 17.38
N GLY A 18 -73.27 -20.64 16.24
CA GLY A 18 -73.64 -19.47 15.43
C GLY A 18 -72.72 -19.18 14.24
N ASN A 19 -72.70 -20.08 13.24
CA ASN A 19 -72.21 -19.87 11.86
C ASN A 19 -71.06 -18.85 11.64
N MET A 20 -69.83 -19.33 11.85
CA MET A 20 -68.60 -18.61 11.46
C MET A 20 -68.58 -18.36 9.94
N LYS A 21 -68.80 -17.11 9.51
CA LYS A 21 -68.48 -16.70 8.14
C LYS A 21 -66.97 -16.85 7.91
N ARG A 22 -66.58 -17.43 6.77
CA ARG A 22 -65.18 -17.64 6.39
C ARG A 22 -64.42 -16.31 6.42
N VAL A 23 -63.45 -16.18 7.33
CA VAL A 23 -62.36 -15.21 7.21
C VAL A 23 -61.06 -15.99 7.36
N VAL A 24 -60.54 -16.44 6.22
CA VAL A 24 -59.16 -16.93 6.13
C VAL A 24 -58.28 -15.69 6.21
N VAL A 25 -57.77 -15.40 7.40
CA VAL A 25 -56.73 -14.38 7.57
C VAL A 25 -55.44 -14.98 7.02
N LEU A 26 -55.15 -14.71 5.74
CA LEU A 26 -53.83 -14.94 5.19
C LEU A 26 -52.83 -14.05 5.94
N ALA A 27 -52.03 -14.68 6.79
CA ALA A 27 -50.81 -14.07 7.31
C ALA A 27 -49.81 -13.94 6.15
N LEU A 28 -49.92 -12.83 5.41
CA LEU A 28 -48.90 -12.38 4.47
C LEU A 28 -47.65 -12.04 5.28
N ALA A 29 -46.80 -13.05 5.47
CA ALA A 29 -45.42 -12.86 5.89
C ALA A 29 -44.68 -12.13 4.77
N VAL A 30 -44.80 -10.80 4.74
CA VAL A 30 -43.90 -9.95 3.99
C VAL A 30 -42.54 -10.08 4.67
N LEU A 31 -41.74 -11.05 4.21
CA LEU A 31 -40.31 -10.98 4.42
C LEU A 31 -39.84 -9.69 3.77
N LEU A 32 -39.59 -8.67 4.59
CA LEU A 32 -38.56 -7.70 4.26
C LEU A 32 -37.23 -8.47 4.27
N LEU A 33 -36.93 -9.11 3.13
CA LEU A 33 -35.57 -9.10 2.64
C LEU A 33 -35.24 -7.62 2.38
N THR A 34 -34.80 -6.92 3.43
CA THR A 34 -33.73 -5.96 3.26
C THR A 34 -32.55 -6.77 2.77
N GLY A 35 -32.52 -7.00 1.45
CA GLY A 35 -31.28 -7.31 0.78
C GLY A 35 -30.35 -6.19 1.19
N LEU A 36 -29.36 -6.53 2.01
CA LEU A 36 -28.11 -5.80 2.04
C LEU A 36 -27.65 -5.85 0.58
N LEU A 37 -27.97 -4.79 -0.17
CA LEU A 37 -27.19 -4.45 -1.34
C LEU A 37 -25.76 -4.48 -0.82
N PRO A 38 -24.86 -5.33 -1.37
CA PRO A 38 -23.45 -5.15 -1.07
C PRO A 38 -23.18 -3.68 -1.37
N GLY A 39 -22.73 -2.95 -0.33
CA GLY A 39 -22.46 -1.52 -0.44
C GLY A 39 -21.67 -1.33 -1.72
N SER A 40 -22.10 -0.38 -2.55
CA SER A 40 -21.58 -0.23 -3.91
C SER A 40 -20.07 -0.36 -3.89
N ALA A 41 -19.55 -1.10 -4.86
CA ALA A 41 -18.14 -1.38 -5.05
C ALA A 41 -17.41 -0.04 -5.24
N GLN A 42 -17.08 0.62 -4.12
CA GLN A 42 -16.24 1.78 -4.04
C GLN A 42 -14.84 1.28 -4.28
N ALA A 43 -14.51 1.19 -5.57
CA ALA A 43 -13.14 1.28 -6.03
C ALA A 43 -12.46 2.41 -5.25
N TYR A 44 -11.18 2.30 -4.93
CA TYR A 44 -10.43 3.43 -4.40
C TYR A 44 -10.58 4.59 -5.40
N ALA A 45 -11.46 5.55 -5.07
CA ALA A 45 -12.03 6.46 -6.07
C ALA A 45 -10.98 7.38 -6.68
N ASN A 46 -9.86 7.51 -5.95
CA ASN A 46 -8.70 8.32 -6.28
C ASN A 46 -7.53 7.50 -6.86
N ALA A 47 -7.68 6.18 -7.08
CA ALA A 47 -6.58 5.35 -7.59
C ALA A 47 -6.13 5.81 -8.98
N PHE A 48 -4.86 6.20 -9.07
CA PHE A 48 -4.17 6.66 -10.26
C PHE A 48 -2.90 5.83 -10.49
N PHE A 49 -2.39 5.79 -11.72
CA PHE A 49 -1.12 5.10 -11.97
C PHE A 49 0.06 5.93 -11.42
N PRO A 50 0.89 5.40 -10.50
CA PRO A 50 2.05 6.12 -9.98
C PRO A 50 3.09 6.35 -11.09
N THR A 51 3.82 7.46 -10.99
CA THR A 51 4.74 7.89 -12.05
C THR A 51 6.10 7.21 -11.89
N GLN A 52 6.41 6.26 -12.78
CA GLN A 52 7.70 5.56 -12.78
C GLN A 52 8.70 6.22 -13.74
N SER A 53 9.91 6.52 -13.25
CA SER A 53 10.93 7.32 -13.94
C SER A 53 12.35 6.97 -13.48
N SER A 54 13.37 7.54 -14.13
CA SER A 54 14.78 7.22 -13.85
C SER A 54 15.17 7.50 -12.39
N GLY A 55 15.55 6.45 -11.66
CA GLY A 55 15.86 6.50 -10.22
C GLY A 55 14.83 5.79 -9.33
N ASN A 56 13.63 5.51 -9.84
CA ASN A 56 12.69 4.59 -9.19
C ASN A 56 13.21 3.15 -9.21
N ARG A 57 12.71 2.35 -8.28
CA ARG A 57 12.95 0.91 -8.14
C ARG A 57 11.75 0.26 -7.45
N GLY A 58 11.64 -1.07 -7.47
CA GLY A 58 10.58 -1.82 -6.76
C GLY A 58 9.71 -2.68 -7.67
N ALA A 59 8.57 -3.13 -7.13
CA ALA A 59 7.65 -4.04 -7.82
C ALA A 59 7.03 -3.39 -9.06
N ASP A 60 6.56 -2.15 -8.94
CA ASP A 60 6.01 -1.36 -10.06
C ASP A 60 7.00 -1.28 -11.24
N VAL A 61 8.29 -1.07 -10.96
CA VAL A 61 9.34 -0.96 -11.99
C VAL A 61 9.58 -2.31 -12.65
N LEU A 62 9.59 -3.39 -11.86
CA LEU A 62 9.73 -4.76 -12.37
C LEU A 62 8.53 -5.14 -13.25
N ALA A 63 7.33 -4.74 -12.86
CA ALA A 63 6.11 -4.89 -13.64
C ALA A 63 6.18 -4.10 -14.96
N VAL A 64 6.60 -2.83 -14.92
CA VAL A 64 6.87 -2.02 -16.13
C VAL A 64 7.85 -2.70 -17.07
N GLN A 65 8.96 -3.24 -16.56
CA GLN A 65 9.95 -3.96 -17.38
C GLN A 65 9.35 -5.20 -18.06
N TYR A 66 8.54 -5.99 -17.34
CA TYR A 66 7.83 -7.14 -17.92
C TYR A 66 6.75 -6.74 -18.94
N LEU A 67 6.04 -5.62 -18.73
CA LEU A 67 5.08 -5.10 -19.71
C LEU A 67 5.76 -4.50 -20.95
N LEU A 68 6.95 -3.91 -20.80
CA LEU A 68 7.79 -3.46 -21.91
C LEU A 68 8.27 -4.66 -22.74
N GLN A 69 8.71 -5.75 -22.10
CA GLN A 69 9.02 -7.02 -22.77
C GLN A 69 7.80 -7.60 -23.51
N HIS A 70 6.60 -7.58 -22.90
CA HIS A 70 5.36 -7.99 -23.55
C HIS A 70 5.08 -7.16 -24.82
N ASN A 71 5.37 -5.87 -24.79
CA ASN A 71 5.26 -4.96 -25.94
C ASN A 71 6.53 -4.94 -26.84
N GLY A 72 7.33 -6.03 -26.82
CA GLY A 72 8.44 -6.26 -27.74
C GLY A 72 9.70 -5.44 -27.49
N GLN A 73 9.81 -4.74 -26.36
CA GLN A 73 11.01 -3.97 -26.01
C GLN A 73 12.07 -4.86 -25.35
N SER A 74 13.34 -4.62 -25.68
CA SER A 74 14.46 -5.29 -25.01
C SER A 74 14.85 -4.52 -23.74
N VAL A 75 14.59 -5.11 -22.58
CA VAL A 75 14.95 -4.57 -21.27
C VAL A 75 15.15 -5.72 -20.28
N THR A 76 16.13 -5.61 -19.37
CA THR A 76 16.27 -6.54 -18.23
C THR A 76 15.15 -6.28 -17.24
N ALA A 77 14.54 -7.34 -16.69
CA ALA A 77 13.60 -7.24 -15.59
C ALA A 77 14.36 -7.40 -14.27
N ASP A 78 14.81 -6.29 -13.69
CA ASP A 78 15.64 -6.21 -12.48
C ASP A 78 15.05 -5.32 -11.37
N GLY A 79 13.91 -4.68 -11.62
CA GLY A 79 13.23 -3.79 -10.68
C GLY A 79 13.94 -2.43 -10.49
N VAL A 80 14.83 -2.03 -11.40
CA VAL A 80 15.53 -0.72 -11.35
C VAL A 80 15.26 0.09 -12.63
N PHE A 81 14.79 1.33 -12.45
CA PHE A 81 14.50 2.22 -13.57
C PHE A 81 15.80 2.91 -14.03
N GLY A 82 16.70 2.11 -14.59
CA GLY A 82 17.98 2.55 -15.15
C GLY A 82 17.88 3.10 -16.57
N THR A 83 19.02 3.42 -17.16
CA THR A 83 19.13 3.96 -18.52
C THR A 83 18.56 3.03 -19.59
N THR A 84 18.66 1.71 -19.39
CA THR A 84 18.04 0.68 -20.24
C THR A 84 16.51 0.74 -20.20
N THR A 85 15.93 0.87 -19.00
CA THR A 85 14.48 1.03 -18.79
C THR A 85 13.97 2.34 -19.41
N VAL A 86 14.71 3.46 -19.26
CA VAL A 86 14.41 4.74 -19.94
C VAL A 86 14.41 4.59 -21.46
N ALA A 87 15.41 3.91 -22.04
CA ALA A 87 15.50 3.69 -23.48
C ALA A 87 14.33 2.83 -24.00
N ALA A 88 13.99 1.75 -23.29
CA ALA A 88 12.84 0.89 -23.62
C ALA A 88 11.51 1.64 -23.51
N ALA A 89 11.33 2.49 -22.48
CA ALA A 89 10.15 3.33 -22.35
C ALA A 89 10.01 4.32 -23.52
N LYS A 90 11.10 4.98 -23.94
CA LYS A 90 11.09 5.88 -25.11
C LYS A 90 10.79 5.16 -26.43
N ALA A 91 11.36 3.97 -26.63
CA ALA A 91 11.10 3.15 -27.81
C ALA A 91 9.62 2.69 -27.84
N PHE A 92 9.06 2.29 -26.70
CA PHE A 92 7.65 1.98 -26.54
C PHE A 92 6.74 3.19 -26.83
N GLN A 93 7.01 4.35 -26.22
CA GLN A 93 6.27 5.59 -26.44
C GLN A 93 6.26 5.97 -27.93
N THR A 94 7.41 5.88 -28.59
CA THR A 94 7.56 6.10 -30.03
C THR A 94 6.68 5.14 -30.84
N ALA A 95 6.72 3.83 -30.52
CA ALA A 95 5.92 2.81 -31.20
C ALA A 95 4.39 2.94 -30.98
N LYS A 96 3.96 3.63 -29.92
CA LYS A 96 2.54 3.90 -29.61
C LYS A 96 2.08 5.31 -29.99
N GLY A 97 2.97 6.18 -30.50
CA GLY A 97 2.64 7.58 -30.83
C GLY A 97 2.37 8.47 -29.62
N LEU A 98 3.01 8.18 -28.47
CA LEU A 98 2.91 8.96 -27.24
C LEU A 98 4.01 10.05 -27.16
N GLY A 99 3.92 10.94 -26.17
CA GLY A 99 5.04 11.80 -25.80
C GLY A 99 6.26 10.97 -25.40
N VAL A 100 7.44 11.30 -25.93
CA VAL A 100 8.67 10.48 -25.82
C VAL A 100 9.63 11.07 -24.78
N ASP A 101 9.20 11.09 -23.52
CA ASP A 101 9.99 11.57 -22.37
C ASP A 101 10.79 10.46 -21.67
N GLY A 102 10.39 9.20 -21.82
CA GLY A 102 10.92 8.03 -21.10
C GLY A 102 10.34 7.83 -19.69
N ILE A 103 9.24 8.52 -19.38
CA ILE A 103 8.51 8.43 -18.10
C ILE A 103 7.26 7.57 -18.29
N VAL A 104 7.06 6.61 -17.39
CA VAL A 104 5.84 5.79 -17.38
C VAL A 104 4.82 6.46 -16.48
N GLY A 105 4.21 7.53 -17.01
CA GLY A 105 3.03 8.20 -16.45
C GLY A 105 1.72 7.59 -16.93
N PRO A 106 0.55 8.16 -16.57
CA PRO A 106 -0.77 7.55 -16.79
C PRO A 106 -1.10 7.17 -18.25
N GLN A 107 -0.66 7.98 -19.23
CA GLN A 107 -0.84 7.66 -20.65
C GLN A 107 0.01 6.46 -21.09
N THR A 108 1.28 6.43 -20.68
CA THR A 108 2.20 5.31 -20.97
C THR A 108 1.67 4.02 -20.34
N TRP A 109 1.30 4.05 -19.04
CA TRP A 109 0.70 2.91 -18.34
C TRP A 109 -0.55 2.36 -19.05
N THR A 110 -1.47 3.24 -19.45
CA THR A 110 -2.73 2.85 -20.14
C THR A 110 -2.47 2.17 -21.48
N ALA A 111 -1.42 2.55 -22.21
CA ALA A 111 -1.03 1.90 -23.47
C ALA A 111 -0.20 0.62 -23.27
N LEU A 112 0.46 0.49 -22.11
CA LEU A 112 1.45 -0.54 -21.78
C LEU A 112 0.81 -1.80 -21.20
N ALA A 113 -0.21 -1.64 -20.36
CA ALA A 113 -0.88 -2.72 -19.63
C ALA A 113 -2.03 -3.35 -20.45
N PRO A 114 -1.91 -4.63 -20.90
CA PRO A 114 -2.95 -5.32 -21.65
C PRO A 114 -4.03 -5.91 -20.72
N THR A 115 -5.22 -6.19 -21.26
CA THR A 115 -6.19 -7.05 -20.56
C THR A 115 -5.73 -8.51 -20.59
N ILE A 116 -5.56 -9.13 -19.42
CA ILE A 116 -5.16 -10.55 -19.28
C ILE A 116 -6.11 -11.34 -18.37
N ARG A 117 -6.15 -12.67 -18.58
CA ARG A 117 -7.10 -13.60 -17.95
C ARG A 117 -6.56 -15.04 -17.91
N SER A 118 -7.28 -15.91 -17.20
CA SER A 118 -6.99 -17.34 -17.10
C SER A 118 -6.69 -17.98 -18.46
N GLY A 119 -5.56 -18.69 -18.56
CA GLY A 119 -5.08 -19.31 -19.79
C GLY A 119 -4.06 -18.50 -20.59
N ASP A 120 -3.89 -17.20 -20.30
CA ASP A 120 -2.80 -16.42 -20.87
C ASP A 120 -1.44 -16.90 -20.31
N SER A 121 -0.42 -16.94 -21.17
CA SER A 121 0.96 -17.27 -20.79
C SER A 121 1.94 -16.34 -21.49
N ASN A 122 2.40 -15.29 -20.79
CA ASN A 122 3.26 -14.23 -21.36
C ASN A 122 3.89 -13.33 -20.27
N ALA A 123 4.73 -12.38 -20.67
CA ALA A 123 5.41 -11.46 -19.75
C ALA A 123 4.45 -10.51 -18.99
N ALA A 124 3.28 -10.12 -19.53
CA ALA A 124 2.32 -9.31 -18.77
C ALA A 124 1.72 -10.07 -17.58
N VAL A 125 1.65 -11.41 -17.66
CA VAL A 125 1.31 -12.23 -16.50
C VAL A 125 2.43 -12.23 -15.44
N LYS A 126 3.70 -12.14 -15.84
CA LYS A 126 4.81 -11.95 -14.88
C LYS A 126 4.70 -10.61 -14.16
N ALA A 127 4.35 -9.55 -14.88
CA ALA A 127 4.05 -8.24 -14.27
C ALA A 127 2.94 -8.37 -13.21
N LEU A 128 1.84 -9.06 -13.53
CA LEU A 128 0.76 -9.33 -12.57
C LEU A 128 1.22 -10.15 -11.37
N GLN A 129 2.06 -11.18 -11.58
CA GLN A 129 2.55 -12.05 -10.50
C GLN A 129 3.46 -11.30 -9.53
N VAL A 130 4.35 -10.41 -10.01
CA VAL A 130 5.21 -9.62 -9.11
C VAL A 130 4.43 -8.57 -8.34
N GLU A 131 3.47 -7.91 -8.98
CA GLU A 131 2.54 -6.98 -8.35
C GLU A 131 1.72 -7.67 -7.25
N LEU A 132 1.01 -8.77 -7.56
CA LEU A 132 0.22 -9.50 -6.57
C LEU A 132 1.07 -10.02 -5.40
N ASN A 133 2.31 -10.45 -5.65
CA ASN A 133 3.21 -10.89 -4.59
C ASN A 133 3.61 -9.74 -3.66
N ALA A 134 4.01 -8.58 -4.19
CA ALA A 134 4.39 -7.41 -3.40
C ALA A 134 3.19 -6.79 -2.68
N LYS A 135 2.17 -6.37 -3.44
CA LYS A 135 0.99 -5.62 -2.94
C LYS A 135 0.16 -6.43 -1.95
N ARG A 136 0.06 -7.75 -2.14
CA ARG A 136 -0.83 -8.63 -1.37
C ARG A 136 -0.09 -9.66 -0.50
N ARG A 137 1.25 -9.55 -0.40
CA ARG A 137 2.13 -10.44 0.39
C ARG A 137 1.91 -11.92 0.05
N LEU A 138 1.89 -12.22 -1.25
CA LEU A 138 1.68 -13.57 -1.80
C LEU A 138 3.00 -14.19 -2.27
N SER A 139 2.99 -15.51 -2.43
CA SER A 139 4.13 -16.31 -2.90
C SER A 139 3.79 -17.08 -4.20
N LEU A 140 3.14 -16.40 -5.16
CA LEU A 140 2.83 -16.97 -6.47
C LEU A 140 4.12 -17.19 -7.27
N PRO A 141 4.25 -18.28 -8.05
CA PRO A 141 5.34 -18.43 -9.02
C PRO A 141 5.32 -17.29 -10.05
N VAL A 142 6.50 -16.73 -10.38
CA VAL A 142 6.66 -15.70 -11.43
C VAL A 142 7.04 -16.35 -12.76
N ASP A 143 6.25 -17.36 -13.15
CA ASP A 143 6.45 -18.18 -14.35
C ASP A 143 5.86 -17.56 -15.63
N GLY A 144 4.93 -16.61 -15.48
CA GLY A 144 4.17 -15.99 -16.56
C GLY A 144 2.91 -16.76 -16.97
N VAL A 145 2.45 -17.73 -16.18
CA VAL A 145 1.26 -18.55 -16.47
C VAL A 145 0.07 -18.08 -15.63
N PHE A 146 -1.02 -17.68 -16.29
CA PHE A 146 -2.24 -17.24 -15.61
C PHE A 146 -3.05 -18.48 -15.20
N SER A 147 -2.59 -19.12 -14.12
CA SER A 147 -3.18 -20.30 -13.51
C SER A 147 -4.41 -19.98 -12.67
N THR A 148 -5.12 -21.02 -12.21
CA THR A 148 -6.25 -20.88 -11.27
C THR A 148 -5.85 -20.12 -10.00
N ALA A 149 -4.65 -20.35 -9.46
CA ALA A 149 -4.16 -19.64 -8.28
C ALA A 149 -3.95 -18.14 -8.55
N VAL A 150 -3.47 -17.78 -9.74
CA VAL A 150 -3.36 -16.37 -10.16
C VAL A 150 -4.76 -15.74 -10.31
N ARG A 151 -5.72 -16.45 -10.91
CA ARG A 151 -7.11 -15.99 -11.00
C ARG A 151 -7.72 -15.75 -9.62
N ASP A 152 -7.55 -16.68 -8.70
CA ASP A 152 -8.15 -16.59 -7.37
C ASP A 152 -7.51 -15.44 -6.57
N ALA A 153 -6.21 -15.19 -6.74
CA ALA A 153 -5.53 -14.00 -6.22
C ALA A 153 -6.03 -12.70 -6.86
N VAL A 154 -6.31 -12.66 -8.16
CA VAL A 154 -6.93 -11.51 -8.85
C VAL A 154 -8.33 -11.25 -8.31
N THR A 155 -9.19 -12.26 -8.20
CA THR A 155 -10.55 -12.12 -7.67
C THR A 155 -10.54 -11.67 -6.20
N ALA A 156 -9.60 -12.18 -5.40
CA ALA A 156 -9.40 -11.74 -4.02
C ALA A 156 -8.93 -10.27 -3.94
N PHE A 157 -7.97 -9.87 -4.77
CA PHE A 157 -7.54 -8.47 -4.88
C PHE A 157 -8.68 -7.55 -5.32
N GLN A 158 -9.42 -7.91 -6.37
CA GLN A 158 -10.56 -7.13 -6.86
C GLN A 158 -11.64 -6.95 -5.79
N SER A 159 -11.95 -8.01 -5.05
CA SER A 159 -12.91 -7.97 -3.93
C SER A 159 -12.42 -7.06 -2.79
N HIS A 160 -11.13 -7.14 -2.43
CA HIS A 160 -10.51 -6.27 -1.43
C HIS A 160 -10.52 -4.81 -1.86
N ALA A 161 -10.17 -4.54 -3.13
CA ALA A 161 -10.10 -3.21 -3.71
C ALA A 161 -11.46 -2.57 -4.04
N GLY A 162 -12.57 -3.23 -3.68
CA GLY A 162 -13.92 -2.72 -3.96
C GLY A 162 -14.20 -2.56 -5.45
N ILE A 163 -13.61 -3.38 -6.32
CA ILE A 163 -13.86 -3.37 -7.77
C ILE A 163 -14.55 -4.66 -8.24
N GLY A 164 -15.01 -4.69 -9.49
CA GLY A 164 -15.65 -5.88 -10.07
C GLY A 164 -14.73 -7.10 -10.00
N ALA A 165 -15.15 -8.14 -9.26
CA ALA A 165 -14.35 -9.33 -8.98
C ALA A 165 -14.55 -10.45 -10.02
N ASP A 166 -14.26 -10.13 -11.29
CA ASP A 166 -14.46 -11.03 -12.44
C ASP A 166 -13.28 -11.97 -12.74
N GLY A 167 -12.15 -11.81 -12.05
CA GLY A 167 -10.92 -12.57 -12.30
C GLY A 167 -10.15 -12.14 -13.55
N ILE A 168 -10.50 -11.00 -14.16
CA ILE A 168 -9.88 -10.43 -15.36
C ILE A 168 -9.09 -9.17 -14.98
N VAL A 169 -7.83 -9.12 -15.40
CA VAL A 169 -6.98 -7.94 -15.13
C VAL A 169 -7.08 -6.98 -16.32
N GLY A 170 -8.11 -6.13 -16.28
CA GLY A 170 -8.27 -5.00 -17.19
C GLY A 170 -7.71 -3.69 -16.64
N PRO A 171 -7.91 -2.55 -17.33
CA PRO A 171 -7.36 -1.25 -16.94
C PRO A 171 -7.73 -0.75 -15.53
N VAL A 172 -8.91 -1.17 -15.01
CA VAL A 172 -9.31 -0.85 -13.63
C VAL A 172 -8.49 -1.67 -12.63
N THR A 173 -8.33 -2.97 -12.86
CA THR A 173 -7.52 -3.86 -12.00
C THR A 173 -6.06 -3.43 -11.99
N TRP A 174 -5.45 -3.16 -13.15
CA TRP A 174 -4.08 -2.64 -13.24
C TRP A 174 -3.86 -1.33 -12.48
N ARG A 175 -4.77 -0.36 -12.64
CA ARG A 175 -4.64 0.94 -11.98
C ARG A 175 -4.76 0.83 -10.46
N ASN A 176 -5.69 0.04 -9.95
CA ASN A 176 -5.82 -0.17 -8.50
C ASN A 176 -4.63 -0.97 -7.95
N LEU A 177 -4.08 -1.93 -8.72
CA LEU A 177 -2.99 -2.78 -8.24
C LEU A 177 -1.67 -2.01 -8.15
N ALA A 178 -1.30 -1.24 -9.17
CA ALA A 178 -0.11 -0.39 -9.13
C ALA A 178 -0.23 0.73 -8.09
N TRP A 179 -1.43 1.29 -7.89
CA TRP A 179 -1.69 2.33 -6.88
C TRP A 179 -1.64 1.81 -5.44
N HIS A 180 -1.98 0.54 -5.21
CA HIS A 180 -1.92 -0.08 -3.89
C HIS A 180 -0.50 0.03 -3.31
N TYR A 181 -0.39 0.22 -2.00
CA TYR A 181 0.92 0.38 -1.36
C TYR A 181 1.57 -0.97 -1.07
N ASP A 182 2.89 -0.93 -0.89
CA ASP A 182 3.72 -2.06 -0.51
C ASP A 182 3.89 -2.03 1.02
N TYR A 183 4.03 -3.21 1.63
CA TYR A 183 4.44 -3.34 3.03
C TYR A 183 5.94 -3.67 3.08
N PRO A 184 6.77 -2.91 3.80
CA PRO A 184 8.21 -3.16 3.86
C PRO A 184 8.60 -4.54 4.39
N ASP A 185 9.74 -5.07 3.94
CA ASP A 185 10.34 -6.28 4.50
C ASP A 185 11.10 -6.01 5.81
N PHE A 186 10.35 -6.08 6.91
CA PHE A 186 10.86 -6.04 8.28
C PHE A 186 11.63 -7.30 8.73
N THR A 187 11.77 -8.32 7.87
CA THR A 187 12.59 -9.51 8.20
C THR A 187 14.08 -9.33 7.88
N ALA A 188 14.42 -8.27 7.13
CA ALA A 188 15.78 -8.00 6.65
C ALA A 188 16.47 -6.86 7.43
N ASN A 189 16.61 -5.68 6.83
CA ASN A 189 17.42 -4.56 7.37
C ASN A 189 16.57 -3.45 8.00
N LEU A 190 15.25 -3.66 8.10
CA LEU A 190 14.29 -2.76 8.74
C LEU A 190 13.79 -3.41 10.04
N CYS A 191 13.33 -2.59 10.98
CA CYS A 191 12.56 -3.01 12.13
C CYS A 191 11.34 -2.09 12.30
N ASP A 192 10.22 -2.68 12.71
CA ASP A 192 8.94 -1.98 12.88
C ASP A 192 8.98 -1.18 14.20
N GLN A 193 8.91 0.15 14.09
CA GLN A 193 9.04 1.09 15.20
C GLN A 193 8.01 2.21 15.06
N ASP A 194 6.74 1.85 15.29
CA ASP A 194 5.61 2.75 15.51
C ASP A 194 6.00 3.89 16.49
N PRO A 195 6.26 5.11 15.99
CA PRO A 195 6.76 6.21 16.81
C PRO A 195 5.69 6.73 17.77
N ASP A 196 4.44 6.84 17.29
CA ASP A 196 3.39 7.65 17.90
C ASP A 196 2.10 6.86 18.23
N GLY A 197 2.10 5.54 18.05
CA GLY A 197 1.05 4.63 18.52
C GLY A 197 -0.06 4.35 17.49
N ASN A 198 0.22 4.59 16.21
CA ASN A 198 -0.71 4.41 15.10
C ASN A 198 -0.90 2.92 14.73
N GLY A 199 -0.07 2.04 15.31
CA GLY A 199 -0.05 0.61 15.09
C GLY A 199 0.67 0.21 13.80
N THR A 200 1.06 -1.06 13.71
CA THR A 200 1.72 -1.64 12.52
C THR A 200 0.88 -1.59 11.23
N ALA A 201 -0.37 -1.12 11.32
CA ALA A 201 -1.23 -0.82 10.19
C ALA A 201 -0.79 0.43 9.39
N ALA A 202 0.01 1.33 9.99
CA ALA A 202 0.44 2.60 9.41
C ALA A 202 1.79 2.55 8.66
N ASN A 203 2.31 1.35 8.34
CA ASN A 203 3.64 1.18 7.74
C ASN A 203 3.66 1.03 6.21
N TRP A 204 2.56 1.27 5.50
CA TRP A 204 2.48 1.09 4.05
C TRP A 204 2.90 2.35 3.29
N ALA A 205 3.64 2.18 2.20
CA ALA A 205 4.05 3.27 1.32
C ALA A 205 4.06 2.84 -0.15
N THR A 206 4.16 3.80 -1.07
CA THR A 206 4.33 3.52 -2.50
C THR A 206 5.50 2.57 -2.75
N SER A 207 5.39 1.67 -3.75
CA SER A 207 6.45 0.69 -4.04
C SER A 207 7.82 1.34 -4.27
N ALA A 208 7.81 2.52 -4.90
CA ALA A 208 9.00 3.32 -5.10
C ALA A 208 9.66 3.73 -3.76
N ALA A 209 8.91 4.32 -2.83
CA ALA A 209 9.43 4.77 -1.54
C ALA A 209 9.90 3.59 -0.67
N VAL A 210 9.11 2.51 -0.59
CA VAL A 210 9.48 1.27 0.13
C VAL A 210 10.77 0.67 -0.43
N ALA A 211 10.84 0.40 -1.73
CA ALA A 211 12.01 -0.23 -2.34
C ALA A 211 13.26 0.68 -2.32
N GLN A 212 13.08 2.01 -2.36
CA GLN A 212 14.15 2.98 -2.15
C GLN A 212 14.68 2.94 -0.72
N LEU A 213 13.81 2.92 0.30
CA LEU A 213 14.23 2.86 1.69
C LEU A 213 14.82 1.49 2.06
N GLU A 214 14.31 0.38 1.53
CA GLU A 214 14.93 -0.95 1.65
C GLU A 214 16.32 -1.02 1.02
N GLN A 215 16.55 -0.33 -0.10
CA GLN A 215 17.88 -0.21 -0.70
C GLN A 215 18.81 0.65 0.18
N ALA A 216 18.30 1.72 0.78
CA ALA A 216 19.06 2.51 1.76
C ALA A 216 19.42 1.65 2.98
N ALA A 217 18.47 0.89 3.52
CA ALA A 217 18.66 -0.04 4.64
C ALA A 217 19.71 -1.12 4.34
N ARG A 218 19.63 -1.76 3.16
CA ARG A 218 20.64 -2.75 2.70
C ARG A 218 22.04 -2.13 2.57
N SER A 219 22.12 -0.86 2.17
CA SER A 219 23.40 -0.14 2.06
C SER A 219 23.92 0.26 3.45
N PHE A 220 23.03 0.75 4.32
CA PHE A 220 23.33 1.18 5.68
C PHE A 220 23.77 0.03 6.58
N ALA A 221 23.18 -1.16 6.45
CA ALA A 221 23.57 -2.34 7.22
C ALA A 221 25.06 -2.71 7.09
N SER A 222 25.71 -2.34 5.96
CA SER A 222 27.16 -2.52 5.76
C SER A 222 28.05 -1.68 6.70
N THR A 223 27.49 -0.68 7.40
CA THR A 223 28.18 0.14 8.41
C THR A 223 28.27 -0.54 9.78
N ASN A 224 27.54 -1.65 10.00
CA ASN A 224 27.36 -2.33 11.29
C ASN A 224 26.65 -1.50 12.39
N GLN A 225 25.87 -0.48 12.01
CA GLN A 225 25.11 0.39 12.94
C GLN A 225 23.69 -0.12 13.28
N GLY A 226 23.40 -1.40 13.00
CA GLY A 226 22.09 -2.03 13.21
C GLY A 226 21.09 -1.86 12.07
N GLN A 227 19.86 -2.34 12.29
CA GLN A 227 18.73 -2.19 11.36
C GLN A 227 18.16 -0.76 11.41
N LEU A 228 17.40 -0.36 10.39
CA LEU A 228 16.71 0.92 10.36
C LEU A 228 15.34 0.85 11.06
N PRO A 229 15.06 1.76 12.01
CA PRO A 229 13.78 1.86 12.72
C PRO A 229 12.77 2.62 11.87
N TYR A 230 11.99 1.88 11.08
CA TYR A 230 10.95 2.40 10.21
C TYR A 230 9.63 2.48 10.98
N GLY A 231 8.96 3.62 10.89
CA GLY A 231 7.61 3.82 11.42
C GLY A 231 6.83 4.81 10.55
N ASP A 232 5.54 4.96 10.82
CA ASP A 232 4.61 5.95 10.23
C ASP A 232 4.90 6.34 8.77
N ALA A 233 4.22 5.64 7.85
CA ALA A 233 4.35 5.81 6.40
C ALA A 233 3.00 6.05 5.69
N GLY A 234 1.94 5.39 6.16
CA GLY A 234 0.62 5.38 5.53
C GLY A 234 -0.16 4.09 5.82
N PHE A 235 -1.48 4.15 5.71
CA PHE A 235 -2.31 2.95 5.67
C PHE A 235 -2.22 2.25 4.29
N GLU A 236 -2.69 1.00 4.18
CA GLU A 236 -2.62 0.15 2.96
C GLU A 236 -3.11 0.84 1.66
N HIS A 237 -3.99 1.84 1.79
CA HIS A 237 -4.57 2.65 0.71
C HIS A 237 -4.50 4.15 0.99
N GLY A 238 -3.54 4.58 1.83
CA GLY A 238 -3.44 5.95 2.31
C GLY A 238 -4.63 6.39 3.17
N GLY A 239 -4.80 7.71 3.28
CA GLY A 239 -5.80 8.37 4.13
C GLY A 239 -5.24 8.89 5.46
N ASP A 240 -5.98 9.84 6.05
CA ASP A 240 -5.60 10.62 7.24
C ASP A 240 -5.13 9.75 8.41
N ILE A 241 -3.83 9.83 8.72
CA ILE A 241 -3.30 9.41 10.02
C ILE A 241 -3.53 10.57 10.99
N PRO A 242 -4.36 10.44 12.05
CA PRO A 242 -4.73 11.59 12.89
C PRO A 242 -3.53 12.28 13.54
N GLY A 243 -3.24 13.51 13.09
CA GLY A 243 -2.08 14.30 13.53
C GLY A 243 -0.87 14.24 12.60
N HIS A 244 -0.87 13.31 11.64
CA HIS A 244 0.20 12.98 10.70
C HIS A 244 -0.32 13.03 9.24
N GLY A 245 -1.06 14.08 8.88
CA GLY A 245 -1.71 14.26 7.56
C GLY A 245 -0.77 14.39 6.34
N SER A 246 0.54 14.22 6.54
CA SER A 246 1.54 14.03 5.49
C SER A 246 1.54 12.60 4.93
N HIS A 247 1.24 11.61 5.76
CA HIS A 247 1.44 10.19 5.44
C HIS A 247 0.27 9.59 4.63
N ASP A 248 -0.77 10.41 4.39
CA ASP A 248 -1.98 10.10 3.62
C ASP A 248 -1.75 9.50 2.22
N VAL A 249 -0.57 9.68 1.64
CA VAL A 249 -0.25 9.24 0.27
C VAL A 249 0.97 8.30 0.15
N GLY A 250 1.50 7.77 1.26
CA GLY A 250 2.57 6.76 1.23
C GLY A 250 3.88 7.23 0.57
N LEU A 251 4.16 8.53 0.61
CA LEU A 251 5.39 9.17 0.12
C LEU A 251 6.15 9.92 1.23
N ASP A 252 5.65 9.86 2.46
CA ASP A 252 6.29 10.38 3.66
C ASP A 252 6.52 9.19 4.59
N ILE A 253 7.75 9.02 5.11
CA ILE A 253 8.12 7.88 5.98
C ILE A 253 8.98 8.37 7.13
N ASP A 254 8.64 7.99 8.36
CA ASP A 254 9.42 8.31 9.54
C ASP A 254 10.47 7.26 9.88
N ILE A 255 11.65 7.74 10.28
CA ILE A 255 12.77 6.88 10.69
C ILE A 255 13.35 7.40 11.99
N TRP A 256 13.43 6.58 13.04
CA TRP A 256 14.03 7.06 14.29
C TRP A 256 15.55 7.35 14.13
N PRO A 257 16.11 8.31 14.89
CA PRO A 257 17.53 8.65 14.82
C PRO A 257 18.41 7.48 15.25
N ILE A 258 19.58 7.31 14.61
CA ILE A 258 20.46 6.18 14.90
C ILE A 258 21.13 6.36 16.27
N ARG A 259 21.29 5.24 16.98
CA ARG A 259 21.90 5.21 18.31
C ARG A 259 23.35 4.75 18.28
N THR A 260 24.17 5.29 19.18
CA THR A 260 25.58 4.89 19.36
C THR A 260 25.77 3.43 19.80
N ASP A 261 24.71 2.79 20.29
CA ASP A 261 24.68 1.40 20.73
C ASP A 261 24.02 0.44 19.71
N SER A 262 23.63 0.96 18.53
CA SER A 262 22.89 0.21 17.48
C SER A 262 21.55 -0.40 17.95
N ALA A 263 21.03 0.00 19.12
CA ALA A 263 19.85 -0.61 19.74
C ALA A 263 18.52 0.06 19.33
N GLN A 264 18.47 0.81 18.23
CA GLN A 264 17.27 1.57 17.83
C GLN A 264 16.03 0.71 17.50
N CYS A 265 16.20 -0.60 17.40
CA CYS A 265 15.12 -1.59 17.21
C CYS A 265 14.69 -2.31 18.51
N THR A 266 15.35 -2.05 19.64
CA THR A 266 15.13 -2.77 20.91
C THR A 266 15.12 -1.87 22.14
N ALA A 267 15.65 -0.65 22.03
CA ALA A 267 15.57 0.43 23.01
C ALA A 267 14.58 1.52 22.54
N GLY A 268 14.22 2.43 23.45
CA GLY A 268 13.26 3.50 23.14
C GLY A 268 13.79 4.58 22.19
N ARG A 269 12.83 5.28 21.54
CA ARG A 269 13.00 6.47 20.68
C ARG A 269 13.86 7.53 21.39
N ILE A 270 14.74 8.18 20.62
CA ILE A 270 15.69 9.20 21.11
C ILE A 270 15.53 10.51 20.33
N THR A 271 16.07 11.60 20.88
CA THR A 271 16.22 12.89 20.20
C THR A 271 17.66 13.16 19.79
N TRP A 272 17.90 14.14 18.90
CA TRP A 272 19.25 14.62 18.57
C TRP A 272 20.05 15.16 19.77
N GLN A 273 19.37 15.48 20.88
CA GLN A 273 19.97 15.93 22.15
C GLN A 273 20.35 14.77 23.08
N SER A 274 19.93 13.55 22.77
CA SER A 274 20.13 12.38 23.64
C SER A 274 21.61 11.96 23.65
N ALA A 275 22.14 11.58 24.82
CA ALA A 275 23.55 11.17 24.97
C ALA A 275 23.91 9.91 24.14
N THR A 276 22.91 9.12 23.75
CA THR A 276 23.06 7.93 22.89
C THR A 276 22.79 8.21 21.41
N TYR A 277 22.64 9.47 20.98
CA TYR A 277 22.42 9.84 19.59
C TYR A 277 23.70 9.78 18.77
N ASP A 278 23.71 9.00 17.68
CA ASP A 278 24.82 8.96 16.73
C ASP A 278 24.52 9.83 15.49
N ARG A 279 25.04 11.05 15.55
CA ARG A 279 25.03 12.02 14.45
C ARG A 279 25.78 11.54 13.21
N ALA A 280 26.89 10.80 13.38
CA ALA A 280 27.70 10.34 12.26
C ALA A 280 27.00 9.21 11.50
N ALA A 281 26.40 8.25 12.23
CA ALA A 281 25.55 7.21 11.67
C ALA A 281 24.29 7.80 11.01
N THR A 282 23.62 8.75 11.66
CA THR A 282 22.43 9.41 11.09
C THR A 282 22.75 10.18 9.80
N ARG A 283 23.93 10.81 9.71
CA ARG A 283 24.45 11.39 8.45
C ARG A 283 24.65 10.33 7.37
N GLN A 284 25.22 9.18 7.72
CA GLN A 284 25.44 8.06 6.78
C GLN A 284 24.10 7.47 6.29
N LEU A 285 23.09 7.39 7.14
CA LEU A 285 21.73 7.03 6.76
C LEU A 285 21.15 8.00 5.73
N ILE A 286 21.19 9.32 5.99
CA ILE A 286 20.69 10.33 5.05
C ILE A 286 21.39 10.21 3.68
N GLN A 287 22.71 10.00 3.68
CA GLN A 287 23.48 9.77 2.45
C GLN A 287 23.05 8.48 1.72
N ALA A 288 22.78 7.39 2.44
CA ALA A 288 22.26 6.15 1.87
C ALA A 288 20.86 6.30 1.26
N ILE A 289 19.98 7.08 1.89
CA ILE A 289 18.63 7.41 1.38
C ILE A 289 18.75 8.17 0.05
N HIS A 290 19.52 9.25 0.01
CA HIS A 290 19.74 10.01 -1.24
C HIS A 290 20.38 9.17 -2.36
N ALA A 291 21.32 8.27 -2.02
CA ALA A 291 21.93 7.37 -3.00
C ALA A 291 20.97 6.29 -3.53
N ALA A 292 20.03 5.83 -2.70
CA ALA A 292 19.01 4.85 -3.09
C ALA A 292 17.88 5.46 -3.94
N ALA A 293 17.54 6.73 -3.68
CA ALA A 293 16.47 7.51 -4.31
C ALA A 293 16.99 8.73 -5.11
N PRO A 294 17.85 8.54 -6.13
CA PRO A 294 18.49 9.65 -6.83
C PRO A 294 17.47 10.50 -7.58
N GLY A 295 17.31 11.76 -7.14
CA GLY A 295 16.32 12.69 -7.70
C GLY A 295 14.87 12.44 -7.27
N HIS A 296 14.67 11.66 -6.19
CA HIS A 296 13.39 11.25 -5.62
C HIS A 296 13.22 11.54 -4.12
N VAL A 297 14.17 12.22 -3.47
CA VAL A 297 14.01 12.77 -2.11
C VAL A 297 13.73 14.26 -2.22
N ARG A 298 12.58 14.71 -1.71
CA ARG A 298 12.12 16.10 -1.80
C ARG A 298 12.65 16.98 -0.69
N LEU A 299 12.69 16.42 0.53
CA LEU A 299 13.21 16.99 1.76
C LEU A 299 13.35 15.90 2.82
N ILE A 300 14.09 16.19 3.88
CA ILE A 300 14.09 15.42 5.13
C ILE A 300 13.94 16.44 6.26
N PHE A 301 12.92 16.32 7.11
CA PHE A 301 12.83 17.12 8.33
C PHE A 301 13.50 16.39 9.49
N PHE A 302 14.42 17.06 10.18
CA PHE A 302 15.04 16.59 11.43
C PHE A 302 15.86 17.72 12.05
N ASN A 303 15.64 17.97 13.34
CA ASN A 303 16.03 19.21 14.02
C ASN A 303 17.47 19.27 14.55
N ASP A 304 18.36 18.33 14.17
CA ASP A 304 19.77 18.41 14.54
C ASP A 304 20.44 19.64 13.88
N PRO A 305 20.89 20.66 14.64
CA PRO A 305 21.43 21.89 14.07
C PRO A 305 22.68 21.66 13.19
N THR A 306 23.41 20.56 13.43
CA THR A 306 24.60 20.23 12.63
C THR A 306 24.20 19.76 11.24
N LEU A 307 23.24 18.83 11.14
CA LEU A 307 22.77 18.29 9.85
C LEU A 307 22.01 19.34 9.04
N ILE A 308 21.30 20.26 9.72
CA ILE A 308 20.72 21.46 9.10
C ILE A 308 21.83 22.36 8.53
N SER A 309 22.89 22.65 9.30
CA SER A 309 24.00 23.50 8.82
C SER A 309 24.80 22.89 7.65
N GLU A 310 24.76 21.56 7.50
CA GLU A 310 25.33 20.82 6.38
C GLU A 310 24.40 20.74 5.16
N GLY A 311 23.15 21.24 5.27
CA GLY A 311 22.14 21.19 4.20
C GLY A 311 21.53 19.81 3.97
N LEU A 312 21.63 18.91 4.96
CA LEU A 312 21.14 17.53 4.86
C LEU A 312 19.70 17.37 5.37
N THR A 313 19.27 18.23 6.29
CA THR A 313 17.91 18.22 6.86
C THR A 313 17.36 19.64 6.97
N THR A 314 16.05 19.75 7.16
CA THR A 314 15.33 21.00 7.40
C THR A 314 14.71 20.97 8.79
N GLU A 315 14.64 22.12 9.46
CA GLU A 315 13.94 22.26 10.74
C GLU A 315 12.42 22.26 10.54
N TRP A 316 11.69 21.52 11.38
CA TRP A 316 10.23 21.63 11.50
C TRP A 316 9.79 21.32 12.95
N PRO A 317 8.72 21.96 13.47
CA PRO A 317 8.21 21.65 14.81
C PRO A 317 8.00 20.15 15.05
N ALA A 318 8.35 19.68 16.25
CA ALA A 318 8.26 18.28 16.70
C ALA A 318 9.16 17.24 16.01
N HIS A 319 10.08 17.63 15.10
CA HIS A 319 11.00 16.71 14.41
C HIS A 319 12.35 16.54 15.12
N ASP A 320 12.35 16.51 16.46
CA ASP A 320 13.56 16.30 17.26
C ASP A 320 13.93 14.82 17.42
N ASN A 321 12.98 13.91 17.15
CA ASN A 321 13.01 12.49 17.53
C ASN A 321 12.74 11.50 16.38
N HIS A 322 12.63 11.97 15.14
CA HIS A 322 12.49 11.17 13.92
C HIS A 322 12.99 11.98 12.70
N LEU A 323 13.46 11.28 11.67
CA LEU A 323 13.71 11.82 10.35
C LEU A 323 12.43 11.58 9.54
N HIS A 324 11.69 12.65 9.25
CA HIS A 324 10.56 12.60 8.32
C HIS A 324 11.13 12.68 6.90
N VAL A 325 11.08 11.60 6.13
CA VAL A 325 11.63 11.52 4.78
C VAL A 325 10.50 11.65 3.76
N ARG A 326 10.47 12.79 3.04
CA ARG A 326 9.54 13.00 1.92
C ARG A 326 10.16 12.55 0.61
N PHE A 327 9.61 11.49 0.03
CA PHE A 327 9.86 11.08 -1.34
C PHE A 327 9.05 11.94 -2.34
N CYS A 328 9.42 11.91 -3.61
CA CYS A 328 8.69 12.60 -4.68
C CYS A 328 8.74 11.84 -6.00
N GLU A 329 7.79 12.18 -6.88
CA GLU A 329 7.69 11.71 -8.26
C GLU A 329 7.93 12.85 -9.25
N LYS A 330 8.25 12.53 -10.51
CA LYS A 330 8.39 13.56 -11.56
C LYS A 330 7.07 14.22 -11.97
N VAL A 331 5.95 13.54 -11.74
CA VAL A 331 4.60 14.07 -11.98
C VAL A 331 3.69 13.47 -10.91
N HIS A 332 3.17 14.30 -10.02
CA HIS A 332 2.23 13.89 -8.98
C HIS A 332 1.04 14.87 -8.91
N PRO A 333 -0.20 14.43 -8.60
CA PRO A 333 -1.37 15.32 -8.53
C PRO A 333 -1.25 16.42 -7.47
N SER A 334 -0.53 16.17 -6.37
CA SER A 334 -0.18 17.17 -5.36
C SER A 334 1.27 17.63 -5.53
N SER A 335 1.46 18.95 -5.66
CA SER A 335 2.77 19.59 -5.82
C SER A 335 3.72 19.45 -4.62
N LEU A 336 3.22 18.98 -3.47
CA LEU A 336 4.05 18.64 -2.31
C LEU A 336 5.03 17.49 -2.62
N TYR A 337 4.66 16.60 -3.55
CA TYR A 337 5.41 15.40 -3.92
C TYR A 337 5.93 15.43 -5.36
N THR A 338 6.05 16.61 -5.96
CA THR A 338 6.70 16.78 -7.27
C THR A 338 8.18 17.09 -7.07
N CYS A 339 9.06 16.35 -7.76
CA CYS A 339 10.48 16.67 -7.94
C CYS A 339 10.71 17.54 -9.19
#